data_AF-A0A844DNQ1-F1
#
_entry.id   AF-A0A844DNQ1-F1
#
_cell.length_a   1.000
_cell.length_b   1.000
_cell.length_c   1.000
_cell.angle_alpha   90.00
_cell.angle_beta   90.00
_cell.angle_gamma   90.00
#
_symmetry.space_group_name_H-M   'P 1'
#
loop_
_entity.id
_entity.type
_entity.pdbx_description
1 polymer ?
#
loop_
_entity_poly.entity_id
_entity_poly.type
_entity_poly.pdbx_seq_one_letter_code
_entity_poly.pdbx_strand_id
1 'polypeptide(L)'
;MSDKLNTLEALRLASLKAKGYTAEQIAALSSAMEDIIKDINDSLKTCEDHVQSAHAPANAEENVIVSIQRNGQAIPPDNKVVNIEVPTKTSTLENDSGYATTEDVEEKVNGAGHLKAVHVDALPAPSEANADTIYFLRKNNSEAGKQYRAYKLIHGIFEIVGSAEVDLTSYATRESVAKADDGIIKGIYNNMTASSEKYLGSGNLLLFWTLLKSLLNGHESSINDLLARVKLLELILSADVTGNPYYVTFNTLTDVVVSSGIWNKSDGRIEF
;
A
#
# COMPACT_ATOMS: atom_id res chain seq x y z
N MET A 1 5.90 59.73 -97.53
CA MET A 1 4.72 59.28 -96.76
C MET A 1 3.68 60.40 -96.62
N SER A 2 4.09 61.67 -96.60
CA SER A 2 3.22 62.86 -96.46
C SER A 2 2.16 63.02 -97.58
N ASP A 3 2.51 62.90 -98.87
CA ASP A 3 1.54 63.14 -99.96
C ASP A 3 0.39 62.12 -100.02
N LYS A 4 0.66 60.84 -99.73
CA LYS A 4 -0.38 59.80 -99.69
C LYS A 4 -1.30 59.95 -98.48
N LEU A 5 -0.79 60.39 -97.35
CA LEU A 5 -1.57 60.67 -96.14
C LEU A 5 -2.48 61.89 -96.35
N ASN A 6 -1.96 62.95 -96.98
CA ASN A 6 -2.71 64.14 -97.35
C ASN A 6 -3.85 63.82 -98.33
N THR A 7 -3.59 62.92 -99.30
CA THR A 7 -4.59 62.49 -100.28
C THR A 7 -5.70 61.63 -99.63
N LEU A 8 -5.35 60.78 -98.68
CA LEU A 8 -6.31 59.93 -97.95
C LEU A 8 -7.20 60.77 -97.02
N GLU A 9 -6.63 61.77 -96.35
CA GLU A 9 -7.37 62.68 -95.48
C GLU A 9 -8.34 63.56 -96.29
N ALA A 10 -7.91 64.02 -97.46
CA ALA A 10 -8.78 64.72 -98.40
C ALA A 10 -9.95 63.84 -98.88
N LEU A 11 -9.73 62.56 -99.19
CA LEU A 11 -10.79 61.61 -99.55
C LEU A 11 -11.74 61.32 -98.38
N ARG A 12 -11.21 61.19 -97.15
CA ARG A 12 -12.00 61.00 -95.92
C ARG A 12 -12.96 62.17 -95.72
N LEU A 13 -12.43 63.40 -95.78
CA LEU A 13 -13.16 64.66 -95.68
C LEU A 13 -14.24 64.79 -96.77
N ALA A 14 -13.92 64.42 -98.01
CA ALA A 14 -14.88 64.42 -99.12
C ALA A 14 -16.01 63.40 -98.91
N SER A 15 -15.71 62.19 -98.44
CA SER A 15 -16.73 61.15 -98.21
C SER A 15 -17.65 61.47 -97.03
N LEU A 16 -17.13 62.12 -95.99
CA LEU A 16 -17.90 62.52 -94.80
C LEU A 16 -18.86 63.67 -95.13
N LYS A 17 -18.40 64.65 -95.92
CA LYS A 17 -19.28 65.70 -96.47
C LYS A 17 -20.40 65.12 -97.33
N ALA A 18 -20.09 64.11 -98.16
CA ALA A 18 -21.09 63.42 -98.99
C ALA A 18 -22.14 62.62 -98.17
N LYS A 19 -21.83 62.28 -96.91
CA LYS A 19 -22.76 61.62 -95.97
C LYS A 19 -23.54 62.61 -95.08
N GLY A 20 -23.39 63.92 -95.30
CA GLY A 20 -24.17 64.95 -94.61
C GLY A 20 -23.55 65.51 -93.32
N TYR A 21 -22.30 65.15 -92.97
CA TYR A 21 -21.59 65.77 -91.84
C TYR A 21 -21.05 67.16 -92.22
N THR A 22 -21.22 68.15 -91.34
CA THR A 22 -20.65 69.48 -91.56
C THR A 22 -19.15 69.48 -91.32
N ALA A 23 -18.43 70.46 -91.89
CA ALA A 23 -16.98 70.58 -91.68
C ALA A 23 -16.65 70.79 -90.18
N GLU A 24 -17.52 71.50 -89.46
CA GLU A 24 -17.40 71.74 -88.02
C GLU A 24 -17.54 70.46 -87.20
N GLN A 25 -18.47 69.57 -87.55
CA GLN A 25 -18.64 68.28 -86.88
C GLN A 25 -17.42 67.37 -87.08
N ILE A 26 -16.84 67.38 -88.28
CA ILE A 26 -15.64 66.60 -88.61
C ILE A 26 -14.42 67.16 -87.85
N ALA A 27 -14.28 68.48 -87.77
CA ALA A 27 -13.20 69.14 -87.03
C ALA A 27 -13.31 68.89 -85.52
N ALA A 28 -14.51 68.98 -84.95
CA ALA A 28 -14.76 68.69 -83.53
C ALA A 28 -14.44 67.23 -83.17
N LEU A 29 -14.83 66.26 -84.01
CA LEU A 29 -14.52 64.85 -83.80
C LEU A 29 -13.02 64.56 -83.93
N SER A 30 -12.33 65.23 -84.86
CA SER A 30 -10.86 65.11 -85.01
C SER A 30 -10.15 65.64 -83.78
N SER A 31 -10.52 66.83 -83.30
CA SER A 31 -9.97 67.42 -82.09
C SER A 31 -10.19 66.52 -80.87
N ALA A 32 -11.41 65.99 -80.69
CA ALA A 32 -11.69 65.07 -79.59
C ALA A 32 -10.87 63.78 -79.66
N MET A 33 -10.64 63.25 -80.87
CA MET A 33 -9.81 62.06 -81.06
C MET A 33 -8.33 62.35 -80.75
N GLU A 34 -7.83 63.53 -81.14
CA GLU A 34 -6.46 63.97 -80.82
C GLU A 34 -6.26 64.13 -79.31
N ASP A 35 -7.23 64.73 -78.61
CA ASP A 35 -7.20 64.86 -77.15
C ASP A 35 -7.20 63.48 -76.46
N ILE A 36 -8.06 62.54 -76.90
CA ILE A 36 -8.10 61.17 -76.37
C ILE A 36 -6.76 60.45 -76.60
N ILE A 37 -6.17 60.57 -77.79
CA ILE A 37 -4.88 59.95 -78.10
C ILE A 37 -3.80 60.51 -77.19
N LYS A 38 -3.81 61.82 -76.94
CA LYS A 38 -2.88 62.48 -76.02
C LYS A 38 -3.05 61.95 -74.59
N ASP A 39 -4.27 61.90 -74.07
CA ASP A 39 -4.55 61.41 -72.72
C ASP A 39 -4.12 59.95 -72.54
N ILE A 40 -4.35 59.10 -73.57
CA ILE A 40 -3.88 57.70 -73.58
C ILE A 40 -2.37 57.65 -73.53
N ASN A 41 -1.67 58.44 -74.35
CA ASN A 41 -0.21 58.45 -74.37
C ASN A 41 0.39 58.95 -73.06
N ASP A 42 -0.18 60.00 -72.46
CA ASP A 42 0.25 60.52 -71.16
C ASP A 42 0.00 59.49 -70.03
N SER A 43 -1.14 58.79 -70.07
CA SER A 43 -1.45 57.70 -69.13
C SER A 43 -0.51 56.51 -69.30
N LEU A 44 -0.24 56.10 -70.54
CA LEU A 44 0.71 55.04 -70.86
C LEU A 44 2.12 55.41 -70.40
N LYS A 45 2.52 56.67 -70.58
CA LYS A 45 3.81 57.15 -70.11
C LYS A 45 3.91 57.11 -68.59
N THR A 46 2.86 57.54 -67.89
CA THR A 46 2.77 57.45 -66.43
C THR A 46 2.86 56.00 -65.94
N CYS A 47 2.17 55.07 -66.60
CA CYS A 47 2.25 53.64 -66.28
C CYS A 47 3.65 53.08 -66.54
N GLU A 48 4.28 53.43 -67.65
CA GLU A 48 5.65 53.02 -67.98
C GLU A 48 6.62 53.51 -66.90
N ASP A 49 6.55 54.79 -66.53
CA ASP A 49 7.39 55.38 -65.49
C ASP A 49 7.14 54.72 -64.13
N HIS A 50 5.89 54.38 -63.81
CA HIS A 50 5.55 53.67 -62.56
C HIS A 50 6.11 52.25 -62.52
N VAL A 51 5.99 51.47 -63.61
CA VAL A 51 6.50 50.09 -63.67
C VAL A 51 8.03 50.05 -63.64
N GLN A 52 8.69 51.06 -64.19
CA GLN A 52 10.16 51.20 -64.13
C GLN A 52 10.65 51.79 -62.81
N SER A 53 9.76 52.36 -61.99
CA SER A 53 10.14 52.91 -60.70
C SER A 53 10.51 51.80 -59.72
N ALA A 54 11.52 52.05 -58.88
CA ALA A 54 11.84 51.13 -57.80
C ALA A 54 10.67 51.11 -56.79
N HIS A 55 10.08 49.94 -56.57
CA HIS A 55 8.98 49.75 -55.61
C HIS A 55 9.39 49.93 -54.15
N ALA A 56 10.69 50.07 -53.88
CA ALA A 56 11.25 50.38 -52.57
C ALA A 56 12.34 51.46 -52.70
N PRO A 57 12.41 52.43 -51.77
CA PRO A 57 13.56 53.33 -51.65
C PRO A 57 14.88 52.56 -51.56
N ALA A 58 15.98 53.11 -52.09
CA ALA A 58 17.29 52.46 -52.05
C ALA A 58 17.83 52.21 -50.62
N ASN A 59 17.27 52.89 -49.62
CA ASN A 59 17.57 52.74 -48.19
C ASN A 59 16.48 51.95 -47.43
N ALA A 60 15.57 51.28 -48.14
CA ALA A 60 14.61 50.40 -47.49
C ALA A 60 15.37 49.22 -46.88
N GLU A 61 15.38 49.14 -45.55
CA GLU A 61 15.80 47.93 -44.86
C GLU A 61 14.74 46.84 -45.09
N GLU A 62 15.20 45.63 -45.41
CA GLU A 62 14.32 44.48 -45.50
C GLU A 62 13.69 44.24 -44.12
N ASN A 63 12.37 44.02 -44.06
CA ASN A 63 11.69 43.68 -42.80
C ASN A 63 11.99 42.24 -42.39
N VAL A 64 13.25 41.98 -42.05
CA VAL A 64 13.77 40.67 -41.68
C VAL A 64 14.17 40.71 -40.21
N ILE A 65 13.70 39.72 -39.47
CA ILE A 65 14.22 39.47 -38.12
C ILE A 65 15.67 39.04 -38.28
N VAL A 66 16.62 39.88 -37.86
CA VAL A 66 18.07 39.57 -37.95
C VAL A 66 18.59 38.76 -36.76
N SER A 67 17.88 38.78 -35.63
CA SER A 67 18.19 37.97 -34.45
C SER A 67 17.00 37.89 -33.50
N ILE A 68 16.97 36.85 -32.68
CA ILE A 68 16.14 36.78 -31.47
C ILE A 68 17.03 36.58 -30.23
N GLN A 69 16.49 36.76 -29.03
CA GLN A 69 17.23 36.52 -27.79
C GLN A 69 16.71 35.27 -27.06
N ARG A 70 17.64 34.40 -26.65
CA ARG A 70 17.38 33.29 -25.72
C ARG A 70 18.21 33.55 -24.46
N ASN A 71 17.55 33.85 -23.35
CA ASN A 71 18.19 34.17 -22.07
C ASN A 71 19.27 35.27 -22.19
N GLY A 72 18.97 36.32 -22.95
CA GLY A 72 19.90 37.44 -23.19
C GLY A 72 20.99 37.18 -24.24
N GLN A 73 21.13 35.94 -24.75
CA GLN A 73 22.06 35.62 -25.83
C GLN A 73 21.36 35.78 -27.19
N ALA A 74 22.00 36.52 -28.11
CA ALA A 74 21.50 36.67 -29.48
C ALA A 74 21.65 35.36 -30.28
N ILE A 75 20.60 34.97 -30.97
CA ILE A 75 20.54 33.82 -31.88
C ILE A 75 20.09 34.33 -33.25
N PRO A 76 20.96 34.26 -34.28
CA PRO A 76 20.57 34.63 -35.64
C PRO A 76 19.65 33.56 -36.24
N PRO A 77 18.68 33.95 -37.09
CA PRO A 77 17.95 32.98 -37.90
C PRO A 77 18.86 32.41 -38.99
N ASP A 78 18.60 31.14 -39.33
CA ASP A 78 19.09 30.51 -40.54
C ASP A 78 17.93 30.49 -41.56
N ASN A 79 18.08 31.27 -42.62
CA ASN A 79 16.99 31.64 -43.53
C ASN A 79 15.80 32.31 -42.79
N LYS A 80 14.74 31.54 -42.54
CA LYS A 80 13.50 31.98 -41.84
C LYS A 80 13.19 31.11 -40.63
N VAL A 81 14.17 30.34 -40.16
CA VAL A 81 14.00 29.40 -39.06
C VAL A 81 14.99 29.78 -37.95
N VAL A 82 14.50 29.80 -36.72
CA VAL A 82 15.37 29.81 -35.55
C VAL A 82 15.14 28.50 -34.81
N ASN A 83 16.21 27.74 -34.61
CA ASN A 83 16.15 26.56 -33.76
C ASN A 83 16.34 26.97 -32.30
N ILE A 84 15.30 26.76 -31.49
CA ILE A 84 15.37 26.90 -30.05
C ILE A 84 15.25 25.52 -29.45
N GLU A 85 16.38 25.00 -28.97
CA GLU A 85 16.39 23.75 -28.22
C GLU A 85 15.59 23.92 -26.94
N VAL A 86 14.47 23.21 -26.86
CA VAL A 86 13.66 23.08 -25.65
C VAL A 86 13.98 21.72 -25.05
N PRO A 87 14.45 21.66 -23.79
CA PRO A 87 14.68 20.41 -23.08
C PRO A 87 13.44 19.50 -23.17
N THR A 88 13.61 18.29 -23.71
CA THR A 88 12.54 17.27 -23.79
C THR A 88 12.71 16.17 -22.75
N LYS A 89 13.84 16.16 -22.04
CA LYS A 89 14.14 15.24 -20.95
C LYS A 89 14.67 16.03 -19.76
N THR A 90 14.42 15.54 -18.56
CA THR A 90 14.97 16.16 -17.34
C THR A 90 16.49 16.07 -17.27
N SER A 91 17.10 15.04 -17.88
CA SER A 91 18.55 14.87 -17.96
C SER A 91 19.27 15.93 -18.80
N THR A 92 18.54 16.74 -19.58
CA THR A 92 19.11 17.87 -20.34
C THR A 92 18.96 19.20 -19.61
N LEU A 93 18.39 19.19 -18.40
CA LEU A 93 18.30 20.37 -17.54
C LEU A 93 19.52 20.40 -16.62
N GLU A 94 20.13 21.57 -16.50
CA GLU A 94 21.13 21.83 -15.48
C GLU A 94 20.46 21.87 -14.10
N ASN A 95 21.03 21.19 -13.12
CA ASN A 95 20.52 21.17 -11.75
C ASN A 95 21.13 22.33 -10.93
N ASP A 96 20.72 23.55 -11.25
CA ASP A 96 21.21 24.78 -10.60
C ASP A 96 20.76 24.91 -9.14
N SER A 97 19.65 24.27 -8.80
CA SER A 97 18.99 24.33 -7.49
C SER A 97 19.53 23.28 -6.52
N GLY A 98 20.41 22.38 -6.98
CA GLY A 98 21.05 21.36 -6.14
C GLY A 98 20.09 20.30 -5.62
N TYR A 99 19.07 19.91 -6.42
CA TYR A 99 18.22 18.78 -6.08
C TYR A 99 19.05 17.52 -5.91
N ALA A 100 18.69 16.67 -4.93
CA ALA A 100 19.41 15.43 -4.70
C ALA A 100 19.22 14.47 -5.88
N THR A 101 20.33 13.97 -6.42
CA THR A 101 20.33 12.90 -7.41
C THR A 101 20.17 11.54 -6.74
N THR A 102 19.93 10.49 -7.54
CA THR A 102 19.89 9.12 -7.02
C THR A 102 21.23 8.75 -6.37
N GLU A 103 22.34 9.13 -7.00
CA GLU A 103 23.70 8.92 -6.49
C GLU A 103 23.93 9.67 -5.17
N ASP A 104 23.51 10.94 -5.06
CA ASP A 104 23.63 11.71 -3.81
C ASP A 104 22.86 11.07 -2.65
N VAL A 105 21.66 10.56 -2.94
CA VAL A 105 20.83 9.89 -1.95
C VAL A 105 21.46 8.56 -1.55
N GLU A 106 21.93 7.76 -2.50
CA GLU A 106 22.61 6.50 -2.21
C GLU A 106 23.88 6.70 -1.38
N GLU A 107 24.70 7.70 -1.71
CA GLU A 107 25.90 8.03 -0.92
C GLU A 107 25.52 8.46 0.50
N LYS A 108 24.54 9.35 0.65
CA LYS A 108 24.09 9.81 1.98
C LYS A 108 23.46 8.69 2.79
N VAL A 109 22.69 7.81 2.15
CA VAL A 109 22.08 6.65 2.83
C VAL A 109 23.16 5.65 3.22
N ASN A 110 24.11 5.32 2.34
CA ASN A 110 25.17 4.36 2.67
C ASN A 110 26.18 4.92 3.69
N GLY A 111 26.41 6.24 3.66
CA GLY A 111 27.24 6.95 4.63
C GLY A 111 26.55 7.19 5.98
N ALA A 112 25.21 7.13 6.04
CA ALA A 112 24.50 7.15 7.30
C ALA A 112 24.82 5.86 8.07
N GLY A 113 25.35 6.00 9.28
CA GLY A 113 25.66 4.85 10.15
C GLY A 113 24.39 4.08 10.49
N HIS A 114 24.16 2.95 9.82
CA HIS A 114 23.04 2.05 10.10
C HIS A 114 23.46 0.93 11.04
N LEU A 115 22.52 0.51 11.90
CA LEU A 115 22.72 -0.69 12.69
C LEU A 115 22.71 -1.93 11.77
N LYS A 116 23.74 -2.74 11.88
CA LYS A 116 23.90 -4.03 11.20
C LYS A 116 23.50 -5.16 12.15
N ALA A 117 23.08 -6.28 11.58
CA ALA A 117 22.79 -7.50 12.32
C ALA A 117 23.59 -8.65 11.71
N VAL A 118 24.32 -9.39 12.54
CA VAL A 118 25.07 -10.57 12.10
C VAL A 118 24.82 -11.72 13.06
N HIS A 119 24.74 -12.95 12.55
CA HIS A 119 24.72 -14.15 13.37
C HIS A 119 26.14 -14.67 13.55
N VAL A 120 26.48 -15.12 14.75
CA VAL A 120 27.81 -15.61 15.09
C VAL A 120 27.72 -16.83 16.00
N ASP A 121 28.69 -17.73 15.89
CA ASP A 121 28.85 -18.85 16.84
C ASP A 121 29.63 -18.43 18.09
N ALA A 122 30.42 -17.35 18.02
CA ALA A 122 31.12 -16.73 19.14
C ALA A 122 31.17 -15.20 18.96
N LEU A 123 31.12 -14.44 20.06
CA LEU A 123 31.31 -12.99 19.99
C LEU A 123 32.77 -12.67 19.62
N PRO A 124 33.02 -11.67 18.75
CA PRO A 124 34.38 -11.22 18.46
C PRO A 124 35.02 -10.56 19.69
N ALA A 125 36.33 -10.32 19.65
CA ALA A 125 36.96 -9.51 20.70
C ALA A 125 36.36 -8.10 20.73
N PRO A 126 36.18 -7.47 21.91
CA PRO A 126 35.65 -6.10 22.00
C PRO A 126 36.39 -5.06 21.14
N SER A 127 37.71 -5.25 20.96
CA SER A 127 38.55 -4.39 20.11
C SER A 127 38.33 -4.57 18.60
N GLU A 128 37.76 -5.70 18.19
CA GLU A 128 37.49 -6.06 16.79
C GLU A 128 36.00 -5.91 16.44
N ALA A 129 35.15 -5.71 17.45
CA ALA A 129 33.72 -5.59 17.29
C ALA A 129 33.34 -4.23 16.69
N ASN A 130 32.57 -4.25 15.60
CA ASN A 130 31.94 -3.07 15.05
C ASN A 130 30.83 -2.55 16.00
N ALA A 131 30.92 -1.27 16.41
CA ALA A 131 30.00 -0.64 17.37
C ALA A 131 28.56 -0.49 16.86
N ASP A 132 28.38 -0.44 15.55
CA ASP A 132 27.07 -0.34 14.90
C ASP A 132 26.51 -1.71 14.53
N THR A 133 27.01 -2.80 15.13
CA THR A 133 26.55 -4.15 14.84
C THR A 133 25.93 -4.82 16.06
N ILE A 134 24.74 -5.39 15.87
CA ILE A 134 24.09 -6.31 16.80
C ILE A 134 24.52 -7.73 16.41
N TYR A 135 25.13 -8.43 17.36
CA TYR A 135 25.60 -9.80 17.21
C TYR A 135 24.58 -10.76 17.80
N PHE A 136 23.99 -11.59 16.94
CA PHE A 136 23.11 -12.69 17.33
C PHE A 136 23.97 -13.92 17.63
N LEU A 137 24.33 -14.09 18.90
CA LEU A 137 25.12 -15.23 19.36
C LEU A 137 24.26 -16.48 19.42
N ARG A 138 24.65 -17.52 18.69
CA ARG A 138 23.96 -18.82 18.69
C ARG A 138 24.04 -19.48 20.06
N LYS A 139 22.90 -19.97 20.56
CA LYS A 139 22.75 -20.67 21.85
C LYS A 139 22.51 -22.16 21.69
N ASN A 140 21.83 -22.56 20.62
CA ASN A 140 21.56 -23.95 20.28
C ASN A 140 21.30 -24.09 18.77
N ASN A 141 21.32 -25.34 18.28
CA ASN A 141 21.06 -25.69 16.87
C ASN A 141 19.63 -26.24 16.67
N SER A 142 18.68 -25.90 17.55
CA SER A 142 17.30 -26.40 17.46
C SER A 142 16.50 -25.64 16.40
N GLU A 143 15.68 -26.31 15.60
CA GLU A 143 14.74 -25.65 14.66
C GLU A 143 13.60 -24.89 15.37
N ALA A 144 13.34 -25.20 16.64
CA ALA A 144 12.30 -24.56 17.45
C ALA A 144 12.89 -23.72 18.59
N GLY A 145 12.51 -22.42 18.61
CA GLY A 145 12.64 -21.50 19.75
C GLY A 145 14.04 -20.91 20.02
N LYS A 146 14.08 -19.62 20.39
CA LYS A 146 15.19 -18.86 21.04
C LYS A 146 16.62 -19.32 20.70
N GLN A 147 16.94 -19.47 19.41
CA GLN A 147 18.25 -19.94 18.95
C GLN A 147 19.38 -18.95 19.21
N TYR A 148 19.08 -17.65 19.33
CA TYR A 148 20.06 -16.58 19.42
C TYR A 148 19.81 -15.69 20.63
N ARG A 149 20.89 -15.15 21.20
CA ARG A 149 20.87 -14.05 22.15
C ARG A 149 21.54 -12.83 21.52
N ALA A 150 20.87 -11.69 21.53
CA ALA A 150 21.36 -10.48 20.87
C ALA A 150 22.29 -9.69 21.80
N TYR A 151 23.49 -9.41 21.33
CA TYR A 151 24.50 -8.62 22.02
C TYR A 151 24.87 -7.39 21.21
N LYS A 152 25.23 -6.30 21.87
CA LYS A 152 25.85 -5.12 21.26
C LYS A 152 27.02 -4.65 22.10
N LEU A 153 28.07 -4.18 21.46
CA LEU A 153 29.15 -3.50 22.16
C LEU A 153 28.68 -2.12 22.62
N ILE A 154 28.65 -1.89 23.93
CA ILE A 154 28.29 -0.62 24.56
C ILE A 154 29.40 -0.30 25.57
N HIS A 155 30.05 0.86 25.41
CA HIS A 155 31.18 1.28 26.27
C HIS A 155 32.30 0.23 26.40
N GLY A 156 32.59 -0.51 25.31
CA GLY A 156 33.65 -1.51 25.30
C GLY A 156 33.28 -2.86 25.93
N ILE A 157 32.02 -3.06 26.32
CA ILE A 157 31.52 -4.32 26.90
C ILE A 157 30.35 -4.81 26.07
N PHE A 158 30.23 -6.13 25.91
CA PHE A 158 29.05 -6.73 25.26
C PHE A 158 27.87 -6.75 26.22
N GLU A 159 26.87 -5.94 25.91
CA GLU A 159 25.59 -5.88 26.61
C GLU A 159 24.54 -6.71 25.88
N ILE A 160 23.63 -7.35 26.63
CA ILE A 160 22.48 -8.04 26.06
C ILE A 160 21.44 -6.99 25.69
N VAL A 161 21.15 -6.86 24.39
CA VAL A 161 20.18 -5.88 23.85
C VAL A 161 18.88 -6.52 23.39
N GLY A 162 18.79 -7.85 23.44
CA GLY A 162 17.59 -8.60 23.14
C GLY A 162 17.62 -9.96 23.84
N SER A 163 16.72 -10.15 24.77
CA SER A 163 16.46 -11.42 25.44
C SER A 163 14.96 -11.70 25.38
N ALA A 164 14.62 -12.97 25.15
CA ALA A 164 13.25 -13.47 25.33
C ALA A 164 13.05 -14.08 26.73
N GLU A 165 14.00 -13.88 27.64
CA GLU A 165 13.97 -14.31 29.04
C GLU A 165 13.51 -13.11 29.87
N VAL A 166 12.20 -13.00 30.08
CA VAL A 166 11.60 -12.09 31.05
C VAL A 166 11.49 -12.85 32.38
N ASP A 167 12.06 -12.30 33.45
CA ASP A 167 11.84 -12.83 34.79
C ASP A 167 10.40 -12.54 35.22
N LEU A 168 9.58 -13.59 35.27
CA LEU A 168 8.19 -13.54 35.72
C LEU A 168 8.02 -14.19 37.10
N THR A 169 9.10 -14.48 37.83
CA THR A 169 9.04 -15.17 39.13
C THR A 169 8.20 -14.43 40.18
N SER A 170 8.13 -13.10 40.06
CA SER A 170 7.29 -12.26 40.94
C SER A 170 5.82 -12.17 40.50
N TYR A 171 5.44 -12.73 39.35
CA TYR A 171 4.07 -12.70 38.86
C TYR A 171 3.33 -13.97 39.24
N ALA A 172 2.06 -13.82 39.62
CA ALA A 172 1.19 -14.95 39.91
C ALA A 172 0.92 -15.77 38.64
N THR A 173 1.04 -17.09 38.74
CA THR A 173 0.69 -18.00 37.65
C THR A 173 -0.83 -18.21 37.63
N ARG A 174 -1.39 -18.60 36.48
CA ARG A 174 -2.81 -18.99 36.41
C ARG A 174 -3.15 -20.08 37.42
N GLU A 175 -2.22 -21.02 37.63
CA GLU A 175 -2.37 -22.09 38.60
C GLU A 175 -2.35 -21.60 40.05
N SER A 176 -1.46 -20.66 40.40
CA SER A 176 -1.43 -20.10 41.76
C SER A 176 -2.67 -19.27 42.07
N VAL A 177 -3.21 -18.54 41.08
CA VAL A 177 -4.48 -17.81 41.21
C VAL A 177 -5.65 -18.78 41.39
N ALA A 178 -5.73 -19.84 40.60
CA ALA A 178 -6.78 -20.86 40.73
C ALA A 178 -6.72 -21.60 42.08
N LYS A 179 -5.53 -21.91 42.58
CA LYS A 179 -5.34 -22.53 43.91
C LYS A 179 -5.72 -21.60 45.05
N ALA A 180 -5.43 -20.30 44.93
CA ALA A 180 -5.87 -19.31 45.91
C ALA A 180 -7.40 -19.20 45.96
N ASP A 181 -8.07 -19.25 44.81
CA ASP A 181 -9.53 -19.26 44.70
C ASP A 181 -10.15 -20.51 45.38
N ASP A 182 -9.63 -21.70 45.07
CA ASP A 182 -10.07 -22.96 45.71
C ASP A 182 -9.80 -22.97 47.22
N GLY A 183 -8.66 -22.44 47.67
CA GLY A 183 -8.33 -22.30 49.10
C GLY A 183 -9.28 -21.34 49.83
N ILE A 184 -9.66 -20.23 49.19
CA ILE A 184 -10.67 -19.29 49.71
C ILE A 184 -12.04 -19.96 49.79
N ILE A 185 -12.48 -20.67 48.73
CA ILE A 185 -13.77 -21.37 48.71
C ILE A 185 -13.82 -22.47 49.77
N LYS A 186 -12.77 -23.28 49.90
CA LYS A 186 -12.65 -24.30 50.97
C LYS A 186 -12.60 -23.68 52.36
N GLY A 187 -11.90 -22.56 52.52
CA GLY A 187 -11.87 -21.79 53.76
C GLY A 187 -13.25 -21.29 54.17
N ILE A 188 -14.03 -20.76 53.22
CA ILE A 188 -15.42 -20.34 53.42
C ILE A 188 -16.28 -21.56 53.80
N TYR A 189 -16.21 -22.66 53.05
CA TYR A 189 -16.97 -23.88 53.31
C TYR A 189 -16.67 -24.49 54.69
N ASN A 190 -15.39 -24.54 55.09
CA ASN A 190 -14.97 -25.12 56.37
C ASN A 190 -15.26 -24.19 57.56
N ASN A 191 -15.21 -22.86 57.37
CA ASN A 191 -15.60 -21.88 58.39
C ASN A 191 -17.11 -21.58 58.40
N MET A 192 -17.92 -22.24 57.56
CA MET A 192 -19.37 -22.35 57.75
C MET A 192 -19.67 -23.34 58.89
N THR A 193 -19.08 -23.13 60.06
CA THR A 193 -19.58 -23.70 61.31
C THR A 193 -20.75 -22.84 61.76
N ALA A 194 -21.87 -23.49 62.08
CA ALA A 194 -22.97 -22.82 62.74
C ALA A 194 -22.39 -22.14 63.99
N SER A 195 -22.39 -20.81 64.02
CA SER A 195 -22.07 -20.06 65.24
C SER A 195 -23.07 -20.51 66.30
N SER A 196 -22.67 -21.48 67.10
CA SER A 196 -23.31 -21.76 68.36
C SER A 196 -23.09 -20.51 69.20
N GLU A 197 -24.20 -19.95 69.71
CA GLU A 197 -24.23 -18.93 70.77
C GLU A 197 -24.14 -17.47 70.31
N LYS A 198 -25.16 -16.99 69.58
CA LYS A 198 -25.63 -15.60 69.83
C LYS A 198 -27.09 -15.30 69.54
N TYR A 199 -27.79 -16.14 68.77
CA TYR A 199 -29.18 -15.85 68.40
C TYR A 199 -30.12 -16.98 68.83
N LEU A 200 -31.00 -16.65 69.76
CA LEU A 200 -32.10 -17.49 70.25
C LEU A 200 -33.00 -17.85 69.05
N GLY A 201 -32.84 -19.07 68.53
CA GLY A 201 -33.44 -19.55 67.28
C GLY A 201 -32.62 -20.61 66.54
N SER A 202 -31.45 -20.99 67.07
CA SER A 202 -30.47 -21.90 66.47
C SER A 202 -30.90 -23.37 66.32
N GLY A 203 -31.99 -23.80 66.98
CA GLY A 203 -32.49 -25.18 66.84
C GLY A 203 -32.83 -25.55 65.40
N ASN A 204 -33.53 -24.67 64.68
CA ASN A 204 -33.93 -24.92 63.29
C ASN A 204 -32.77 -24.83 62.30
N LEU A 205 -31.77 -23.96 62.53
CA LEU A 205 -30.60 -23.85 61.65
C LEU A 205 -29.63 -25.01 61.85
N LEU A 206 -29.38 -25.44 63.09
CA LEU A 206 -28.54 -26.60 63.36
C LEU A 206 -29.17 -27.89 62.80
N LEU A 207 -30.49 -28.05 62.98
CA LEU A 207 -31.25 -29.13 62.37
C LEU A 207 -31.23 -29.03 60.84
N PHE A 208 -31.45 -27.85 60.26
CA PHE A 208 -31.41 -27.64 58.81
C PHE A 208 -30.05 -28.03 58.23
N TRP A 209 -28.94 -27.58 58.80
CA TRP A 209 -27.60 -27.90 58.30
C TRP A 209 -27.25 -29.38 58.48
N THR A 210 -27.67 -29.99 59.60
CA THR A 210 -27.47 -31.43 59.83
C THR A 210 -28.26 -32.27 58.82
N LEU A 211 -29.52 -31.89 58.57
CA LEU A 211 -30.37 -32.53 57.56
C LEU A 211 -29.81 -32.34 56.15
N LEU A 212 -29.38 -31.12 55.81
CA LEU A 212 -28.78 -30.82 54.51
C LEU A 212 -27.52 -31.66 54.27
N LYS A 213 -26.64 -31.75 55.28
CA LYS A 213 -25.41 -32.56 55.20
C LYS A 213 -25.71 -34.05 55.05
N SER A 214 -26.70 -34.56 55.77
CA SER A 214 -27.17 -35.95 55.62
C SER A 214 -27.73 -36.20 54.20
N LEU A 215 -28.50 -35.24 53.67
CA LEU A 215 -29.06 -35.32 52.31
C LEU A 215 -27.97 -35.32 51.24
N LEU A 216 -26.96 -34.44 51.38
CA LEU A 216 -25.80 -34.36 50.50
C LEU A 216 -25.01 -35.67 50.47
N ASN A 217 -24.73 -36.25 51.64
CA ASN A 217 -24.04 -37.54 51.75
C ASN A 217 -24.87 -38.69 51.14
N GLY A 218 -26.20 -38.67 51.32
CA GLY A 218 -27.10 -39.64 50.69
C GLY A 218 -27.11 -39.54 49.16
N HIS A 219 -27.07 -38.33 48.61
CA HIS A 219 -26.94 -38.11 47.17
C HIS A 219 -25.60 -38.62 46.63
N GLU A 220 -24.49 -38.36 47.33
CA GLU A 220 -23.17 -38.86 46.93
C GLU A 220 -23.12 -40.39 46.90
N SER A 221 -23.68 -41.06 47.92
CA SER A 221 -23.81 -42.52 47.94
C SER A 221 -24.67 -43.04 46.78
N SER A 222 -25.79 -42.37 46.50
CA SER A 222 -26.68 -42.74 45.38
C SER A 222 -26.00 -42.57 44.02
N ILE A 223 -25.20 -41.52 43.84
CA ILE A 223 -24.41 -41.29 42.62
C ILE A 223 -23.37 -42.41 42.45
N ASN A 224 -22.68 -42.79 43.53
CA ASN A 224 -21.69 -43.86 43.50
C ASN A 224 -22.33 -45.23 43.20
N ASP A 225 -23.51 -45.53 43.76
CA ASP A 225 -24.29 -46.72 43.41
C ASP A 225 -24.70 -46.69 41.94
N LEU A 226 -25.21 -45.56 41.44
CA LEU A 226 -25.61 -45.42 40.05
C LEU A 226 -24.42 -45.63 39.11
N LEU A 227 -23.25 -45.08 39.46
CA LEU A 227 -22.00 -45.28 38.72
C LEU A 227 -21.59 -46.76 38.70
N ALA A 228 -21.68 -47.46 39.82
CA ALA A 228 -21.38 -48.89 39.89
C ALA A 228 -22.35 -49.73 39.04
N ARG A 229 -23.64 -49.40 39.05
CA ARG A 229 -24.67 -50.07 38.23
C ARG A 229 -24.49 -49.79 36.74
N VAL A 230 -24.12 -48.57 36.37
CA VAL A 230 -23.77 -48.23 34.97
C VAL A 230 -22.55 -49.02 34.51
N LYS A 231 -21.48 -49.08 35.32
CA LYS A 231 -20.31 -49.91 35.00
C LYS A 231 -20.64 -51.40 34.85
N LEU A 232 -21.54 -51.92 35.68
CA LEU A 232 -22.00 -53.31 35.57
C LEU A 232 -22.83 -53.53 34.29
N LEU A 233 -23.72 -52.60 33.95
CA LEU A 233 -24.50 -52.63 32.71
C LEU A 233 -23.58 -52.57 31.48
N GLU A 234 -22.59 -51.68 31.48
CA GLU A 234 -21.56 -51.61 30.45
C GLU A 234 -20.82 -52.94 30.33
N LEU A 235 -20.43 -53.57 31.44
CA LEU A 235 -19.78 -54.88 31.44
C LEU A 235 -20.68 -55.97 30.84
N ILE A 236 -21.97 -56.02 31.20
CA ILE A 236 -22.94 -56.98 30.66
C ILE A 236 -23.15 -56.76 29.16
N LEU A 237 -23.28 -55.52 28.71
CA LEU A 237 -23.48 -55.21 27.28
C LEU A 237 -22.22 -55.53 26.45
N SER A 238 -21.04 -55.46 27.07
CA SER A 238 -19.75 -55.69 26.42
C SER A 238 -19.32 -57.16 26.42
N ALA A 239 -19.96 -58.03 27.22
CA ALA A 239 -19.60 -59.43 27.36
C ALA A 239 -20.59 -60.36 26.65
N ASP A 240 -20.10 -61.31 25.87
CA ASP A 240 -20.91 -62.31 25.16
C ASP A 240 -21.35 -63.41 26.16
N VAL A 241 -22.50 -63.22 26.83
CA VAL A 241 -22.96 -64.11 27.89
C VAL A 241 -23.82 -65.25 27.32
N THR A 242 -23.24 -66.44 27.16
CA THR A 242 -23.97 -67.70 26.88
C THR A 242 -24.00 -68.60 28.13
N GLY A 243 -25.19 -68.86 28.72
CA GLY A 243 -25.36 -69.80 29.86
C GLY A 243 -26.61 -69.55 30.73
N ASN A 244 -27.10 -70.59 31.43
CA ASN A 244 -28.35 -70.63 32.24
C ASN A 244 -28.34 -69.59 33.40
N PRO A 245 -29.45 -68.84 33.65
CA PRO A 245 -29.55 -67.67 34.54
C PRO A 245 -29.19 -67.83 36.03
N TYR A 246 -28.83 -69.01 36.52
CA TYR A 246 -28.48 -69.24 37.93
C TYR A 246 -26.98 -69.36 38.21
N TYR A 247 -26.12 -69.41 37.19
CA TYR A 247 -24.67 -69.40 37.35
C TYR A 247 -24.02 -68.59 36.21
N VAL A 248 -23.37 -67.46 36.54
CA VAL A 248 -22.58 -66.68 35.58
C VAL A 248 -21.11 -67.11 35.71
N THR A 249 -20.60 -67.86 34.73
CA THR A 249 -19.17 -68.13 34.57
C THR A 249 -18.57 -67.05 33.67
N PHE A 250 -17.79 -66.13 34.25
CA PHE A 250 -17.03 -65.13 33.50
C PHE A 250 -15.81 -65.81 32.86
N ASN A 251 -15.94 -66.32 31.64
CA ASN A 251 -14.88 -67.06 30.95
C ASN A 251 -13.66 -66.21 30.54
N THR A 252 -13.65 -64.90 30.78
CA THR A 252 -12.56 -63.99 30.38
C THR A 252 -12.25 -62.89 31.41
N LEU A 253 -12.20 -63.22 32.70
CA LEU A 253 -11.55 -62.37 33.70
C LEU A 253 -10.14 -62.90 33.97
N THR A 254 -9.21 -62.67 33.06
CA THR A 254 -7.78 -62.78 33.37
C THR A 254 -7.37 -61.60 34.24
N ASP A 255 -6.76 -61.89 35.40
CA ASP A 255 -6.19 -60.97 36.39
C ASP A 255 -7.13 -60.26 37.39
N VAL A 256 -8.36 -60.73 37.60
CA VAL A 256 -9.17 -60.31 38.76
C VAL A 256 -9.32 -61.47 39.75
N VAL A 257 -8.49 -61.46 40.79
CA VAL A 257 -8.66 -62.33 41.96
C VAL A 257 -9.85 -61.81 42.76
N VAL A 258 -11.05 -62.31 42.46
CA VAL A 258 -12.23 -62.03 43.29
C VAL A 258 -12.11 -62.91 44.53
N SER A 259 -11.66 -62.33 45.64
CA SER A 259 -11.62 -62.98 46.95
C SER A 259 -13.03 -63.43 47.33
N SER A 260 -13.21 -64.74 47.53
CA SER A 260 -14.44 -65.45 47.93
C SER A 260 -15.60 -64.57 48.40
N GLY A 261 -16.65 -64.45 47.56
CA GLY A 261 -17.88 -63.78 47.96
C GLY A 261 -18.68 -64.58 49.00
N ILE A 262 -19.33 -63.88 49.92
CA ILE A 262 -20.16 -64.47 50.98
C ILE A 262 -21.64 -64.28 50.61
N TRP A 263 -22.44 -65.34 50.71
CA TRP A 263 -23.89 -65.25 50.51
C TRP A 263 -24.55 -64.55 51.70
N ASN A 264 -25.12 -63.36 51.46
CA ASN A 264 -25.91 -62.65 52.47
C ASN A 264 -27.36 -63.16 52.43
N LYS A 265 -27.80 -63.83 53.51
CA LYS A 265 -29.14 -64.42 53.60
C LYS A 265 -30.26 -63.40 53.78
N SER A 266 -30.03 -62.22 54.36
CA SER A 266 -31.13 -61.26 54.56
C SER A 266 -31.56 -60.62 53.25
N ASP A 267 -30.57 -60.35 52.39
CA ASP A 267 -30.76 -59.53 51.20
C ASP A 267 -30.79 -60.37 49.91
N GLY A 268 -30.58 -61.69 50.02
CA GLY A 268 -30.71 -62.64 48.92
C GLY A 268 -29.71 -62.43 47.77
N ARG A 269 -28.50 -61.93 48.06
CA ARG A 269 -27.45 -61.66 47.06
C ARG A 269 -26.06 -62.09 47.53
N ILE A 270 -25.16 -62.32 46.56
CA ILE A 270 -23.72 -62.53 46.83
C ILE A 270 -23.05 -61.16 46.94
N GLU A 271 -22.29 -60.95 48.01
CA GLU A 271 -21.43 -59.78 48.19
C GLU A 271 -19.97 -60.23 48.01
N PHE A 272 -19.22 -59.46 47.23
CA PHE A 272 -17.80 -59.70 46.94
C PHE A 272 -16.93 -58.74 47.74
#